data_AF-A0A5E4I0A8-F1
#
_entry.id   AF-A0A5E4I0A8-F1
#
_cell.length_a   1.000
_cell.length_b   1.000
_cell.length_c   1.000
_cell.angle_alpha   90.00
_cell.angle_beta   90.00
_cell.angle_gamma   90.00
#
_symmetry.space_group_name_H-M   'P 1'
#
loop_
_entity.id
_entity.type
_entity.pdbx_description
1 polymer ?
#
loop_
_entity_poly.entity_id
_entity_poly.type
_entity_poly.pdbx_seq_one_letter_code
_entity_poly.pdbx_strand_id
1 'polypeptide(L)'
;MKGLARTLIFALALFSICSAATVSNFISATFEPDQKVSQGALGASSGSYSLIIVDGTETFVFDNTAGSPVLDKEKIKQILIEDLYSRANFASTLADAKALEAKAQAANDATELKCMQSTGSDMHECTNKDSCILACMSSPLCQSGLLYADGSWESILAWTNEKKKFDASLSSFTAGIDSIKDGGSAIDSKLSTLDSILLSANNISQNPLFLNRTDDGCRNGTRRCFEWCAKIDYSVPSLLSMRSSFVSLKSALAPLGQQAQRASDLLARSTDTQAYVDTRAAKLAAFKGSMASELSSLQRDYSNLPAKDDSIGKRIASLTNLSQSIGVQGDAGYIHLSLSRSAEFSSEATSIRTLITASSSNAAALQKSVDELDVKIQKSSATLGNGTLGPYSLNLSIIKGKLAGKPDASSISAMRAEVSALDSSLDKQIVQASLEGKSPSAPSSGCALPIGFISLVALFAFASKR
;
A
#
# COMPACT_ATOMS: atom_id res chain seq x y z
N MET A 1 66.40 -37.81 -14.08
CA MET A 1 65.65 -38.86 -13.35
C MET A 1 64.62 -38.14 -12.48
N LYS A 2 63.34 -38.22 -12.86
CA LYS A 2 62.27 -38.92 -12.08
C LYS A 2 62.09 -38.30 -10.68
N GLY A 3 60.99 -37.64 -10.29
CA GLY A 3 59.60 -37.70 -10.74
C GLY A 3 58.72 -38.21 -9.60
N LEU A 4 57.59 -37.51 -9.34
CA LEU A 4 56.41 -37.89 -8.53
C LEU A 4 56.62 -38.00 -6.99
N ALA A 5 55.70 -37.65 -6.08
CA ALA A 5 54.25 -37.43 -6.07
C ALA A 5 53.90 -36.47 -4.89
N ARG A 6 53.06 -35.43 -5.04
CA ARG A 6 51.58 -35.40 -5.09
C ARG A 6 50.90 -35.44 -3.70
N THR A 7 50.10 -34.39 -3.45
CA THR A 7 48.84 -34.33 -2.67
C THR A 7 48.90 -34.30 -1.13
N LEU A 8 48.51 -33.17 -0.51
CA LEU A 8 47.47 -33.15 0.52
C LEU A 8 46.91 -31.73 0.80
N ILE A 9 45.70 -31.49 0.28
CA ILE A 9 44.56 -30.79 0.90
C ILE A 9 44.76 -29.32 1.32
N PHE A 10 44.47 -28.45 0.35
CA PHE A 10 43.91 -27.11 0.56
C PHE A 10 42.42 -27.30 0.88
N ALA A 11 42.06 -27.32 2.16
CA ALA A 11 40.67 -27.27 2.62
C ALA A 11 40.58 -26.30 3.80
N LEU A 12 40.88 -25.03 3.56
CA LEU A 12 40.48 -23.96 4.46
C LEU A 12 39.13 -23.42 4.00
N ALA A 13 38.11 -24.05 4.55
CA ALA A 13 36.76 -23.58 4.78
C ALA A 13 36.36 -22.24 4.12
N LEU A 14 35.62 -22.37 3.01
CA LEU A 14 34.52 -21.45 2.67
C LEU A 14 33.47 -21.51 3.80
N PHE A 15 33.76 -20.89 4.94
CA PHE A 15 32.68 -20.36 5.76
C PHE A 15 32.14 -19.15 5.01
N SER A 16 31.14 -19.37 4.16
CA SER A 16 30.18 -18.32 3.82
C SER A 16 29.69 -17.75 5.14
N ILE A 17 30.24 -16.61 5.53
CA ILE A 17 29.65 -15.76 6.54
C ILE A 17 28.34 -15.29 5.92
N CYS A 18 27.28 -16.10 6.08
CA CYS A 18 25.90 -15.66 5.95
C CYS A 18 25.70 -14.58 7.01
N SER A 19 26.17 -13.38 6.69
CA SER A 19 25.86 -12.18 7.43
C SER A 19 24.36 -12.05 7.30
N ALA A 20 23.62 -12.27 8.39
CA ALA A 20 22.17 -12.07 8.40
C ALA A 20 21.89 -10.71 7.76
N ALA A 21 21.07 -10.70 6.71
CA ALA A 21 20.81 -9.47 5.99
C ALA A 21 20.22 -8.46 6.99
N THR A 22 20.85 -7.30 7.10
CA THR A 22 20.33 -6.24 7.98
C THR A 22 19.05 -5.68 7.36
N VAL A 23 18.20 -5.07 8.19
CA VAL A 23 17.01 -4.35 7.70
C VAL A 23 17.40 -3.32 6.63
N SER A 24 18.53 -2.63 6.81
CA SER A 24 19.03 -1.67 5.83
C SER A 24 19.33 -2.31 4.47
N ASN A 25 19.98 -3.49 4.47
CA ASN A 25 20.27 -4.22 3.25
C ASN A 25 18.97 -4.69 2.58
N PHE A 26 18.04 -5.24 3.36
CA PHE A 26 16.72 -5.61 2.87
C PHE A 26 15.98 -4.42 2.24
N ILE A 27 15.93 -3.27 2.91
CA ILE A 27 15.27 -2.07 2.39
C ILE A 27 15.90 -1.65 1.05
N SER A 28 17.23 -1.58 0.98
CA SER A 28 17.95 -1.17 -0.24
C SER A 28 17.79 -2.16 -1.40
N ALA A 29 17.60 -3.45 -1.11
CA ALA A 29 17.42 -4.48 -2.13
C ALA A 29 15.96 -4.59 -2.59
N THR A 30 15.01 -4.32 -1.71
CA THR A 30 13.57 -4.52 -1.95
C THR A 30 12.91 -3.30 -2.56
N PHE A 31 13.22 -2.09 -2.06
CA PHE A 31 12.48 -0.87 -2.43
C PHE A 31 13.24 0.01 -3.42
N GLU A 32 12.47 0.77 -4.20
CA GLU A 32 13.01 1.72 -5.18
C GLU A 32 13.33 3.07 -4.53
N PRO A 33 14.24 3.88 -5.11
CA PRO A 33 14.73 5.10 -4.46
C PRO A 33 13.68 6.18 -4.22
N ASP A 34 12.56 6.16 -4.94
CA ASP A 34 11.44 7.08 -4.81
C ASP A 34 10.42 6.67 -3.73
N GLN A 35 10.52 5.44 -3.20
CA GLN A 35 9.61 4.94 -2.17
C GLN A 35 10.01 5.45 -0.78
N LYS A 36 9.03 5.94 0.00
CA LYS A 36 9.28 6.39 1.37
C LYS A 36 9.18 5.21 2.31
N VAL A 37 10.33 4.66 2.70
CA VAL A 37 10.41 3.55 3.64
C VAL A 37 10.72 4.04 5.05
N SER A 38 9.95 3.60 6.01
CA SER A 38 10.21 3.79 7.44
C SER A 38 10.08 2.47 8.19
N GLN A 39 10.71 2.40 9.36
CA GLN A 39 10.69 1.21 10.21
C GLN A 39 10.22 1.58 11.61
N GLY A 40 9.44 0.70 12.23
CA GLY A 40 9.05 0.78 13.63
C GLY A 40 9.41 -0.52 14.35
N ALA A 41 10.02 -0.43 15.53
CA ALA A 41 10.26 -1.62 16.34
C ALA A 41 8.94 -2.22 16.84
N LEU A 42 8.84 -3.54 16.79
CA LEU A 42 7.74 -4.30 17.37
C LEU A 42 8.19 -4.93 18.68
N GLY A 43 7.41 -4.71 19.74
CA GLY A 43 7.70 -5.22 21.08
C GLY A 43 7.25 -6.67 21.26
N ALA A 44 7.85 -7.62 20.56
CA ALA A 44 7.56 -9.04 20.76
C ALA A 44 8.58 -9.70 21.70
N SER A 45 8.11 -10.63 22.53
CA SER A 45 8.94 -11.39 23.47
C SER A 45 9.67 -12.56 22.78
N SER A 46 9.11 -13.05 21.68
CA SER A 46 9.62 -14.18 20.91
C SER A 46 10.83 -13.85 20.02
N GLY A 47 11.18 -12.58 19.84
CA GLY A 47 12.31 -12.18 19.00
C GLY A 47 12.38 -10.69 18.73
N SER A 48 13.34 -10.29 17.89
CA SER A 48 13.51 -8.90 17.46
C SER A 48 12.84 -8.70 16.11
N TYR A 49 11.77 -7.90 16.08
CA TYR A 49 10.99 -7.66 14.87
C TYR A 49 10.85 -6.17 14.56
N SER A 50 10.78 -5.86 13.27
CA SER A 50 10.56 -4.51 12.77
C SER A 50 9.36 -4.50 11.83
N LEU A 51 8.45 -3.56 12.02
CA LEU A 51 7.38 -3.25 11.07
C LEU A 51 7.94 -2.29 10.01
N ILE A 52 7.87 -2.70 8.74
CA ILE A 52 8.29 -1.86 7.61
C ILE A 52 7.06 -1.21 7.01
N ILE A 53 7.09 0.12 6.91
CA ILE A 53 6.02 0.96 6.38
C ILE A 53 6.53 1.62 5.10
N VAL A 54 5.83 1.43 4.00
CA VAL A 54 6.16 1.95 2.67
C VAL A 54 5.05 2.90 2.24
N ASP A 55 5.41 4.16 1.96
CA ASP A 55 4.46 5.20 1.55
C ASP A 55 3.25 5.33 2.49
N GLY A 56 3.50 5.18 3.79
CA GLY A 56 2.49 5.25 4.85
C GLY A 56 1.68 3.96 5.08
N THR A 57 1.95 2.89 4.34
CA THR A 57 1.25 1.60 4.45
C THR A 57 2.14 0.54 5.09
N GLU A 58 1.63 -0.21 6.06
CA GLU A 58 2.37 -1.33 6.67
C GLU A 58 2.52 -2.48 5.67
N THR A 59 3.76 -2.82 5.28
CA THR A 59 4.01 -3.76 4.19
C THR A 59 4.63 -5.07 4.67
N PHE A 60 5.65 -5.02 5.54
CA PHE A 60 6.33 -6.22 6.04
C PHE A 60 6.46 -6.23 7.56
N VAL A 61 6.44 -7.44 8.13
CA VAL A 61 7.10 -7.71 9.42
C VAL A 61 8.44 -8.35 9.10
N PHE A 62 9.53 -7.73 9.54
CA PHE A 62 10.90 -8.21 9.33
C PHE A 62 11.44 -8.83 10.61
N ASP A 63 11.96 -10.05 10.51
CA ASP A 63 12.66 -10.75 11.59
C ASP A 63 14.13 -10.33 11.57
N ASN A 64 14.53 -9.48 12.53
CA ASN A 64 15.89 -8.93 12.59
C ASN A 64 16.94 -10.02 12.90
N THR A 65 16.52 -11.12 13.52
CA THR A 65 17.40 -12.25 13.85
C THR A 65 17.61 -13.14 12.64
N ALA A 66 16.53 -13.46 11.91
CA ALA A 66 16.61 -14.26 10.70
C ALA A 66 17.14 -13.47 9.48
N GLY A 67 17.04 -12.13 9.52
CA GLY A 67 17.42 -11.26 8.41
C GLY A 67 16.47 -11.36 7.21
N SER A 68 15.19 -11.64 7.45
CA SER A 68 14.21 -11.89 6.38
C SER A 68 12.79 -11.44 6.77
N PRO A 69 11.91 -11.18 5.78
CA PRO A 69 10.50 -10.93 6.04
C PRO A 69 9.81 -12.19 6.57
N VAL A 70 8.90 -12.00 7.53
CA VAL A 70 8.03 -13.05 8.04
C VAL A 70 6.88 -13.24 7.06
N LEU A 71 6.78 -14.44 6.47
CA LEU A 71 5.73 -14.80 5.50
C LEU A 71 4.72 -15.82 6.04
N ASP A 72 4.76 -16.09 7.34
CA ASP A 72 3.78 -16.94 8.02
C ASP A 72 2.71 -16.06 8.69
N LYS A 73 1.44 -16.24 8.29
CA LYS A 73 0.30 -15.46 8.79
C LYS A 73 0.14 -15.57 10.31
N GLU A 74 0.23 -16.78 10.86
CA GLU A 74 0.01 -16.98 12.30
C GLU A 74 1.19 -16.43 13.10
N LYS A 75 2.42 -16.53 12.58
CA LYS A 75 3.60 -15.87 13.18
C LYS A 75 3.46 -14.35 13.15
N ILE A 76 3.04 -13.74 12.03
CA ILE A 76 2.77 -12.29 11.96
C ILE A 76 1.73 -11.90 13.02
N LYS A 77 0.59 -12.60 13.05
CA LYS A 77 -0.48 -12.35 14.02
C LYS A 77 0.03 -12.43 15.46
N GLN A 78 0.82 -13.46 15.79
CA GLN A 78 1.39 -13.60 17.12
C GLN A 78 2.31 -12.43 17.47
N ILE A 79 3.21 -12.03 16.57
CA ILE A 79 4.10 -10.87 16.77
C ILE A 79 3.30 -9.59 17.03
N LEU A 80 2.23 -9.36 16.27
CA LEU A 80 1.37 -8.17 16.46
C LEU A 80 0.60 -8.20 17.78
N ILE A 81 0.17 -9.37 18.25
CA ILE A 81 -0.45 -9.54 19.57
C ILE A 81 0.56 -9.27 20.68
N GLU A 82 1.78 -9.80 20.56
CA GLU A 82 2.85 -9.55 21.55
C GLU A 82 3.25 -8.06 21.59
N ASP A 83 3.37 -7.40 20.44
CA ASP A 83 3.61 -5.95 20.36
C ASP A 83 2.49 -5.16 21.07
N LEU A 84 1.23 -5.55 20.87
CA LEU A 84 0.10 -4.93 21.55
C LEU A 84 0.19 -5.11 23.07
N TYR A 85 0.50 -6.31 23.56
CA TYR A 85 0.67 -6.58 24.98
C TYR A 85 1.85 -5.82 25.60
N SER A 86 2.95 -5.72 24.87
CA SER A 86 4.13 -4.97 25.31
C SER A 86 3.82 -3.48 25.43
N ARG A 87 3.22 -2.87 24.40
CA ARG A 87 2.82 -1.45 24.40
C ARG A 87 1.77 -1.15 25.47
N ALA A 88 0.89 -2.11 25.76
CA ALA A 88 -0.13 -1.98 26.79
C ALA A 88 0.38 -2.21 28.22
N ASN A 89 1.68 -2.50 28.42
CA ASN A 89 2.27 -2.87 29.70
C ASN A 89 1.51 -4.03 30.40
N PHE A 90 1.08 -5.02 29.60
CA PHE A 90 0.23 -6.11 30.05
C PHE A 90 0.87 -6.93 31.17
N ALA A 91 2.14 -7.30 30.99
CA ALA A 91 2.86 -8.15 31.93
C ALA A 91 3.02 -7.50 33.32
N SER A 92 3.36 -6.21 33.38
CA SER A 92 3.44 -5.48 34.65
C SER A 92 2.07 -5.38 35.32
N THR A 93 1.04 -5.02 34.55
CA THR A 93 -0.33 -4.90 35.08
C THR A 93 -0.83 -6.22 35.66
N LEU A 94 -0.54 -7.34 34.98
CA LEU A 94 -0.87 -8.68 35.45
C LEU A 94 -0.09 -9.06 36.72
N ALA A 95 1.20 -8.73 36.79
CA ALA A 95 2.01 -8.97 37.98
C ALA A 95 1.51 -8.17 39.19
N ASP A 96 1.18 -6.90 38.99
CA ASP A 96 0.60 -6.05 40.04
C ASP A 96 -0.77 -6.56 40.50
N ALA A 97 -1.60 -7.04 39.56
CA ALA A 97 -2.90 -7.63 39.89
C ALA A 97 -2.77 -8.92 40.71
N LYS A 98 -1.80 -9.78 40.37
CA LYS A 98 -1.49 -11.00 41.14
C LYS A 98 -0.99 -10.69 42.54
N ALA A 99 -0.24 -9.60 42.71
CA ALA A 99 0.26 -9.16 44.01
C ALA A 99 -0.78 -8.42 44.87
N LEU A 100 -1.95 -8.07 44.31
CA LEU A 100 -2.94 -7.23 44.98
C LEU A 100 -3.52 -7.88 46.24
N GLU A 101 -3.85 -9.17 46.18
CA GLU A 101 -4.43 -9.89 47.31
C GLU A 101 -3.48 -9.93 48.50
N ALA A 102 -2.22 -10.33 48.29
CA ALA A 102 -1.21 -10.35 49.34
C ALA A 102 -0.95 -8.95 49.94
N LYS A 103 -0.92 -7.91 49.09
CA LYS A 103 -0.77 -6.51 49.55
C LYS A 103 -1.95 -6.06 50.42
N ALA A 104 -3.18 -6.37 49.99
CA ALA A 104 -4.38 -5.99 50.72
C ALA A 104 -4.53 -6.77 52.04
N GLN A 105 -4.26 -8.08 52.04
CA GLN A 105 -4.27 -8.90 53.27
C GLN A 105 -3.24 -8.38 54.28
N ALA A 106 -1.98 -8.19 53.86
CA ALA A 106 -0.92 -7.70 54.74
C ALA A 106 -1.22 -6.32 55.37
N ALA A 107 -1.93 -5.44 54.65
CA ALA A 107 -2.35 -4.14 55.17
C ALA A 107 -3.46 -4.25 56.24
N ASN A 108 -4.32 -5.26 56.13
CA ASN A 108 -5.51 -5.42 56.95
C ASN A 108 -5.28 -6.28 58.20
N ASP A 109 -4.53 -7.38 58.07
CA ASP A 109 -4.48 -8.49 59.04
C ASP A 109 -4.24 -8.03 60.49
N ALA A 110 -3.29 -7.13 60.71
CA ALA A 110 -2.93 -6.70 62.07
C ALA A 110 -4.03 -5.86 62.75
N THR A 111 -4.76 -5.05 61.97
CA THR A 111 -5.84 -4.19 62.50
C THR A 111 -7.15 -4.96 62.58
N GLU A 112 -7.43 -5.82 61.61
CA GLU A 112 -8.56 -6.74 61.63
C GLU A 112 -8.50 -7.70 62.82
N LEU A 113 -7.35 -8.34 63.05
CA LEU A 113 -7.17 -9.27 64.17
C LEU A 113 -7.45 -8.59 65.52
N LYS A 114 -6.96 -7.36 65.71
CA LYS A 114 -7.24 -6.60 66.95
C LYS A 114 -8.71 -6.27 67.10
N CYS A 115 -9.39 -5.90 66.02
CA CYS A 115 -10.84 -5.66 66.05
C CYS A 115 -11.59 -6.96 66.36
N MET A 116 -11.21 -8.08 65.74
CA MET A 116 -11.81 -9.39 65.99
C MET A 116 -11.63 -9.84 67.45
N GLN A 117 -10.45 -9.66 68.03
CA GLN A 117 -10.19 -9.90 69.46
C GLN A 117 -11.03 -8.99 70.37
N SER A 118 -11.24 -7.74 69.94
CA SER A 118 -12.02 -6.74 70.69
C SER A 118 -13.53 -6.99 70.62
N THR A 119 -14.02 -7.69 69.59
CA THR A 119 -15.42 -8.10 69.42
C THR A 119 -15.64 -9.60 69.71
N GLY A 120 -14.58 -10.34 70.04
CA GLY A 120 -14.54 -11.80 70.24
C GLY A 120 -14.94 -12.62 69.01
N SER A 121 -14.86 -12.02 67.81
CA SER A 121 -15.18 -12.66 66.54
C SER A 121 -14.06 -13.58 66.01
N ASP A 122 -12.90 -13.59 66.68
CA ASP A 122 -11.82 -14.56 66.47
C ASP A 122 -12.07 -15.89 67.21
N MET A 123 -12.85 -15.87 68.29
CA MET A 123 -13.15 -17.06 69.10
C MET A 123 -14.44 -17.77 68.64
N HIS A 124 -15.45 -17.00 68.24
CA HIS A 124 -16.72 -17.53 67.73
C HIS A 124 -17.18 -16.75 66.49
N GLU A 125 -17.75 -17.46 65.51
CA GLU A 125 -18.30 -16.80 64.33
C GLU A 125 -19.52 -15.94 64.68
N CYS A 126 -19.59 -14.74 64.11
CA CYS A 126 -20.74 -13.86 64.19
C CYS A 126 -21.48 -13.87 62.84
N THR A 127 -22.55 -14.67 62.76
CA THR A 127 -23.35 -14.95 61.55
C THR A 127 -24.84 -14.66 61.74
N ASN A 128 -25.31 -14.60 62.98
CA ASN A 128 -26.65 -14.21 63.38
C ASN A 128 -26.60 -13.57 64.77
N LYS A 129 -27.73 -13.04 65.25
CA LYS A 129 -27.79 -12.34 66.53
C LYS A 129 -27.16 -13.13 67.69
N ASP A 130 -27.56 -14.38 67.87
CA ASP A 130 -27.14 -15.19 69.01
C ASP A 130 -25.65 -15.51 68.96
N SER A 131 -25.13 -15.82 67.77
CA SER A 131 -23.70 -16.10 67.58
C SER A 131 -22.83 -14.85 67.72
N CYS A 132 -23.32 -13.68 67.32
CA CYS A 132 -22.65 -12.40 67.55
C CYS A 132 -22.63 -12.00 69.03
N ILE A 133 -23.70 -12.26 69.77
CA ILE A 133 -23.74 -12.06 71.24
C ILE A 133 -22.73 -12.98 71.92
N LEU A 134 -22.70 -14.26 71.54
CA LEU A 134 -21.74 -15.23 72.08
C LEU A 134 -20.28 -14.83 71.77
N ALA A 135 -20.01 -14.41 70.53
CA ALA A 135 -18.70 -13.86 70.14
C ALA A 135 -18.33 -12.67 71.03
N CYS A 136 -19.20 -11.68 71.16
CA CYS A 136 -18.94 -10.51 72.01
C CYS A 136 -18.74 -10.87 73.49
N MET A 137 -19.49 -11.82 74.05
CA MET A 137 -19.29 -12.28 75.43
C MET A 137 -17.94 -12.97 75.66
N SER A 138 -17.31 -13.51 74.60
CA SER A 138 -15.99 -14.14 74.70
C SER A 138 -14.84 -13.13 74.79
N SER A 139 -15.11 -11.84 74.56
CA SER A 139 -14.14 -10.75 74.72
C SER A 139 -14.50 -9.87 75.93
N PRO A 140 -13.63 -9.76 76.95
CA PRO A 140 -13.88 -8.91 78.12
C PRO A 140 -14.14 -7.44 77.76
N LEU A 141 -13.52 -6.96 76.68
CA LEU A 141 -13.74 -5.60 76.17
C LEU A 141 -15.18 -5.46 75.68
N CYS A 142 -15.62 -6.33 74.77
CA CYS A 142 -16.97 -6.27 74.22
C CYS A 142 -18.07 -6.49 75.27
N GLN A 143 -17.88 -7.43 76.20
CA GLN A 143 -18.82 -7.74 77.27
C GLN A 143 -19.05 -6.57 78.23
N SER A 144 -18.00 -5.80 78.55
CA SER A 144 -18.07 -4.74 79.57
C SER A 144 -18.70 -3.42 79.08
N GLY A 145 -19.02 -3.31 77.78
CA GLY A 145 -19.63 -2.10 77.24
C GLY A 145 -20.41 -2.30 75.94
N LEU A 146 -19.72 -2.73 74.88
CA LEU A 146 -20.29 -2.76 73.53
C LEU A 146 -21.53 -3.65 73.43
N LEU A 147 -21.57 -4.81 74.08
CA LEU A 147 -22.68 -5.77 74.00
C LEU A 147 -24.05 -5.16 74.35
N TYR A 148 -24.07 -4.25 75.32
CA TYR A 148 -25.30 -3.64 75.84
C TYR A 148 -25.68 -2.34 75.13
N ALA A 149 -24.85 -1.86 74.20
CA ALA A 149 -25.15 -0.68 73.41
C ALA A 149 -26.12 -1.01 72.27
N ASP A 150 -27.09 -0.14 72.02
CA ASP A 150 -28.07 -0.32 70.96
C ASP A 150 -27.39 -0.35 69.57
N GLY A 151 -27.63 -1.39 68.78
CA GLY A 151 -27.08 -1.56 67.43
C GLY A 151 -25.69 -2.20 67.37
N SER A 152 -25.15 -2.65 68.50
CA SER A 152 -23.78 -3.16 68.59
C SER A 152 -23.60 -4.49 67.86
N TRP A 153 -24.44 -5.49 68.17
CA TRP A 153 -24.36 -6.81 67.56
C TRP A 153 -24.68 -6.74 66.06
N GLU A 154 -25.58 -5.85 65.63
CA GLU A 154 -25.86 -5.58 64.22
C GLU A 154 -24.63 -5.01 63.51
N SER A 155 -23.86 -4.14 64.18
CA SER A 155 -22.64 -3.55 63.62
C SER A 155 -21.52 -4.57 63.51
N ILE A 156 -21.37 -5.46 64.50
CA ILE A 156 -20.43 -6.61 64.44
C ILE A 156 -20.83 -7.53 63.28
N LEU A 157 -22.10 -7.91 63.18
CA LEU A 157 -22.60 -8.77 62.10
C LEU A 157 -22.44 -8.13 60.71
N ALA A 158 -22.72 -6.83 60.58
CA ALA A 158 -22.55 -6.12 59.33
C ALA A 158 -21.08 -6.09 58.90
N TRP A 159 -20.16 -5.82 59.83
CA TRP A 159 -18.73 -5.84 59.51
C TRP A 159 -18.23 -7.24 59.14
N THR A 160 -18.56 -8.28 59.91
CA THR A 160 -18.10 -9.65 59.61
C THR A 160 -18.62 -10.13 58.25
N ASN A 161 -19.85 -9.79 57.89
CA ASN A 161 -20.42 -10.12 56.59
C ASN A 161 -19.74 -9.35 55.45
N GLU A 162 -19.52 -8.04 55.59
CA GLU A 162 -18.83 -7.25 54.55
C GLU A 162 -17.36 -7.65 54.40
N LYS A 163 -16.67 -8.00 55.50
CA LYS A 163 -15.32 -8.57 55.46
C LYS A 163 -15.29 -9.86 54.65
N LYS A 164 -16.20 -10.80 54.93
CA LYS A 164 -16.31 -12.06 54.15
C LYS A 164 -16.55 -11.80 52.67
N LYS A 165 -17.40 -10.81 52.32
CA LYS A 165 -17.62 -10.40 50.92
C LYS A 165 -16.38 -9.78 50.29
N PHE A 166 -15.65 -8.94 51.03
CA PHE A 166 -14.39 -8.34 50.59
C PHE A 166 -13.36 -9.42 50.28
N ASP A 167 -13.10 -10.33 51.22
CA ASP A 167 -12.11 -11.40 51.09
C ASP A 167 -12.46 -12.34 49.93
N ALA A 168 -13.73 -12.74 49.80
CA ALA A 168 -14.19 -13.58 48.71
C ALA A 168 -14.06 -12.89 47.34
N SER A 169 -14.39 -11.60 47.26
CA SER A 169 -14.28 -10.82 46.01
C SER A 169 -12.82 -10.60 45.63
N LEU A 170 -11.95 -10.34 46.60
CA LEU A 170 -10.50 -10.18 46.39
C LEU A 170 -9.86 -11.48 45.87
N SER A 171 -10.19 -12.61 46.50
CA SER A 171 -9.75 -13.94 46.04
C SER A 171 -10.31 -14.28 44.65
N SER A 172 -11.57 -13.94 44.38
CA SER A 172 -12.17 -14.13 43.04
C SER A 172 -11.54 -13.23 41.97
N PHE A 173 -11.10 -12.02 42.33
CA PHE A 173 -10.39 -11.12 41.44
C PHE A 173 -9.05 -11.73 41.00
N THR A 174 -8.23 -12.23 41.93
CA THR A 174 -6.94 -12.84 41.62
C THR A 174 -7.08 -14.21 40.95
N ALA A 175 -8.10 -15.00 41.33
CA ALA A 175 -8.43 -16.25 40.68
C ALA A 175 -8.76 -16.04 39.19
N GLY A 176 -8.01 -16.70 38.31
CA GLY A 176 -8.24 -16.59 36.86
C GLY A 176 -7.90 -15.23 36.26
N ILE A 177 -7.04 -14.43 36.90
CA ILE A 177 -6.56 -13.15 36.37
C ILE A 177 -5.87 -13.29 35.00
N ASP A 178 -5.32 -14.47 34.69
CA ASP A 178 -4.71 -14.77 33.39
C ASP A 178 -5.72 -14.77 32.22
N SER A 179 -7.03 -14.89 32.50
CA SER A 179 -8.09 -14.83 31.47
C SER A 179 -8.22 -13.46 30.80
N ILE A 180 -7.65 -12.39 31.37
CA ILE A 180 -7.71 -11.05 30.77
C ILE A 180 -7.00 -10.98 29.40
N LYS A 181 -6.12 -11.95 29.10
CA LYS A 181 -5.51 -12.10 27.78
C LYS A 181 -6.54 -12.43 26.68
N ASP A 182 -7.71 -12.92 27.07
CA ASP A 182 -8.76 -13.32 26.13
C ASP A 182 -9.55 -12.11 25.61
N GLY A 183 -9.31 -10.90 26.17
CA GLY A 183 -9.77 -9.63 25.64
C GLY A 183 -10.68 -8.83 26.57
N GLY A 184 -11.38 -7.85 25.99
CA GLY A 184 -12.11 -6.82 26.74
C GLY A 184 -13.23 -7.33 27.65
N SER A 185 -13.91 -8.41 27.28
CA SER A 185 -15.00 -8.99 28.11
C SER A 185 -14.48 -9.61 29.41
N ALA A 186 -13.31 -10.26 29.38
CA ALA A 186 -12.67 -10.79 30.58
C ALA A 186 -12.21 -9.66 31.51
N ILE A 187 -11.75 -8.54 30.95
CA ILE A 187 -11.39 -7.33 31.70
C ILE A 187 -12.62 -6.70 32.38
N ASP A 188 -13.76 -6.65 31.68
CA ASP A 188 -15.02 -6.11 32.24
C ASP A 188 -15.50 -6.87 33.46
N SER A 189 -15.40 -8.21 33.43
CA SER A 189 -15.69 -9.04 34.60
C SER A 189 -14.81 -8.66 35.78
N LYS A 190 -13.50 -8.47 35.57
CA LYS A 190 -12.55 -8.09 36.63
C LYS A 190 -12.76 -6.67 37.14
N LEU A 191 -13.15 -5.73 36.28
CA LEU A 191 -13.54 -4.38 36.69
C LEU A 191 -14.78 -4.41 37.61
N SER A 192 -15.79 -5.22 37.28
CA SER A 192 -16.98 -5.41 38.13
C SER A 192 -16.62 -6.00 39.50
N THR A 193 -15.67 -6.95 39.55
CA THR A 193 -15.15 -7.47 40.83
C THR A 193 -14.43 -6.38 41.63
N LEU A 194 -13.58 -5.55 41.00
CA LEU A 194 -12.92 -4.42 41.67
C LEU A 194 -13.93 -3.42 42.24
N ASP A 195 -14.99 -3.10 41.49
CA ASP A 195 -16.06 -2.22 41.96
C ASP A 195 -16.79 -2.81 43.19
N SER A 196 -16.98 -4.14 43.23
CA SER A 196 -17.56 -4.84 44.37
C SER A 196 -16.63 -4.84 45.61
N ILE A 197 -15.31 -4.99 45.40
CA ILE A 197 -14.31 -4.88 46.47
C ILE A 197 -14.31 -3.46 47.04
N LEU A 198 -14.30 -2.43 46.19
CA LEU A 198 -14.34 -1.03 46.61
C LEU A 198 -15.62 -0.68 47.37
N LEU A 199 -16.77 -1.19 46.93
CA LEU A 199 -18.04 -1.02 47.65
C LEU A 199 -17.98 -1.66 49.04
N SER A 200 -17.44 -2.88 49.14
CA SER A 200 -17.29 -3.58 50.43
C SER A 200 -16.35 -2.82 51.37
N ALA A 201 -15.20 -2.35 50.87
CA ALA A 201 -14.28 -1.51 51.64
C ALA A 201 -14.94 -0.22 52.14
N ASN A 202 -15.74 0.44 51.30
CA ASN A 202 -16.52 1.61 51.70
C ASN A 202 -17.55 1.26 52.79
N ASN A 203 -18.32 0.19 52.63
CA ASN A 203 -19.29 -0.25 53.64
C ASN A 203 -18.64 -0.54 55.00
N ILE A 204 -17.46 -1.18 54.99
CA ILE A 204 -16.70 -1.41 56.22
C ILE A 204 -16.25 -0.09 56.84
N SER A 205 -15.74 0.86 56.04
CA SER A 205 -15.31 2.18 56.54
C SER A 205 -16.45 2.99 57.17
N GLN A 206 -17.70 2.76 56.73
CA GLN A 206 -18.89 3.43 57.24
C GLN A 206 -19.56 2.69 58.40
N ASN A 207 -19.04 1.53 58.80
CA ASN A 207 -19.61 0.74 59.88
C ASN A 207 -19.38 1.43 61.24
N PRO A 208 -20.41 1.52 62.11
CA PRO A 208 -20.32 2.15 63.43
C PRO A 208 -19.16 1.72 64.33
N LEU A 209 -18.63 0.51 64.15
CA LEU A 209 -17.49 0.01 64.91
C LEU A 209 -16.20 0.81 64.68
N PHE A 210 -16.01 1.36 63.48
CA PHE A 210 -14.80 2.09 63.07
C PHE A 210 -14.95 3.62 63.10
N LEU A 211 -16.18 4.09 63.27
CA LEU A 211 -16.47 5.53 63.36
C LEU A 211 -16.14 6.03 64.76
N ASN A 212 -15.51 7.21 64.82
CA ASN A 212 -15.18 7.88 66.06
C ASN A 212 -15.92 9.22 66.20
N ARG A 213 -15.82 9.85 67.37
CA ARG A 213 -16.49 11.14 67.66
C ARG A 213 -16.16 12.30 66.71
N THR A 214 -15.09 12.20 65.91
CA THR A 214 -14.69 13.22 64.94
C THR A 214 -15.28 12.98 63.55
N ASP A 215 -15.85 11.81 63.30
CA ASP A 215 -16.50 11.49 62.04
C ASP A 215 -17.85 12.21 61.90
N ASP A 216 -18.20 12.51 60.65
CA ASP A 216 -19.43 13.25 60.33
C ASP A 216 -20.67 12.48 60.79
N GLY A 217 -21.57 13.19 61.46
CA GLY A 217 -22.79 12.64 62.05
C GLY A 217 -22.64 11.96 63.42
N CYS A 218 -21.41 11.71 63.90
CA CYS A 218 -21.20 11.08 65.22
C CYS A 218 -21.42 12.06 66.38
N ARG A 219 -20.91 13.30 66.25
CA ARG A 219 -20.92 14.31 67.33
C ARG A 219 -22.31 14.87 67.64
N ASN A 220 -23.18 14.94 66.64
CA ASN A 220 -24.56 15.44 66.74
C ASN A 220 -25.59 14.32 66.95
N GLY A 221 -25.14 13.06 67.11
CA GLY A 221 -26.00 11.90 67.36
C GLY A 221 -26.83 11.43 66.17
N THR A 222 -26.57 11.95 64.96
CA THR A 222 -27.26 11.53 63.72
C THR A 222 -26.79 10.18 63.19
N ARG A 223 -25.62 9.71 63.64
CA ARG A 223 -25.06 8.38 63.35
C ARG A 223 -24.55 7.73 64.63
N ARG A 224 -24.66 6.40 64.70
CA ARG A 224 -24.08 5.58 65.78
C ARG A 224 -22.60 5.38 65.52
N CYS A 225 -21.77 5.63 66.53
CA CYS A 225 -20.32 5.54 66.43
C CYS A 225 -19.77 5.01 67.75
N PHE A 226 -19.15 3.83 67.71
CA PHE A 226 -18.70 3.14 68.91
C PHE A 226 -17.23 3.42 69.25
N GLU A 227 -16.43 3.92 68.29
CA GLU A 227 -14.98 4.15 68.43
C GLU A 227 -14.25 2.89 68.95
N TRP A 228 -14.75 1.71 68.57
CA TRP A 228 -14.35 0.44 69.19
C TRP A 228 -13.17 -0.21 68.47
N CYS A 229 -13.15 -0.06 67.14
CA CYS A 229 -12.08 -0.55 66.30
C CYS A 229 -11.38 0.61 65.61
N ALA A 230 -10.05 0.50 65.50
CA ALA A 230 -9.28 1.43 64.68
C ALA A 230 -9.67 1.29 63.21
N LYS A 231 -9.70 2.41 62.48
CA LYS A 231 -9.97 2.42 61.03
C LYS A 231 -8.96 1.53 60.30
N ILE A 232 -9.48 0.66 59.44
CA ILE A 232 -8.67 -0.28 58.64
C ILE A 232 -8.48 0.32 57.24
N ASP A 233 -7.24 0.35 56.76
CA ASP A 233 -6.93 0.72 55.39
C ASP A 233 -7.06 -0.50 54.48
N TYR A 234 -8.26 -0.72 53.93
CA TYR A 234 -8.55 -1.76 52.93
C TYR A 234 -7.87 -1.53 51.58
N SER A 235 -6.72 -0.83 51.55
CA SER A 235 -5.90 -0.55 50.38
C SER A 235 -6.68 0.13 49.26
N VAL A 236 -7.65 0.98 49.61
CA VAL A 236 -8.54 1.66 48.65
C VAL A 236 -7.75 2.40 47.56
N PRO A 237 -6.66 3.15 47.86
CA PRO A 237 -5.85 3.78 46.82
C PRO A 237 -5.26 2.78 45.82
N SER A 238 -4.77 1.63 46.30
CA SER A 238 -4.21 0.57 45.45
C SER A 238 -5.29 -0.09 44.57
N LEU A 239 -6.49 -0.30 45.12
CA LEU A 239 -7.64 -0.83 44.38
C LEU A 239 -8.11 0.13 43.28
N LEU A 240 -8.20 1.44 43.58
CA LEU A 240 -8.53 2.47 42.59
C LEU A 240 -7.46 2.57 41.50
N SER A 241 -6.18 2.50 41.88
CA SER A 241 -5.07 2.46 40.91
C SER A 241 -5.17 1.24 40.00
N MET A 242 -5.44 0.06 40.56
CA MET A 242 -5.61 -1.18 39.79
C MET A 242 -6.77 -1.07 38.80
N ARG A 243 -7.90 -0.53 39.26
CA ARG A 243 -9.07 -0.27 38.41
C ARG A 243 -8.72 0.65 37.24
N SER A 244 -8.01 1.75 37.50
CA SER A 244 -7.54 2.67 36.46
C SER A 244 -6.59 1.99 35.45
N SER A 245 -5.68 1.14 35.93
CA SER A 245 -4.81 0.33 35.08
C SER A 245 -5.60 -0.62 34.19
N PHE A 246 -6.63 -1.28 34.72
CA PHE A 246 -7.49 -2.19 33.94
C PHE A 246 -8.35 -1.46 32.90
N VAL A 247 -8.85 -0.26 33.21
CA VAL A 247 -9.55 0.59 32.23
C VAL A 247 -8.59 0.98 31.09
N SER A 248 -7.37 1.39 31.43
CA SER A 248 -6.34 1.73 30.44
C SER A 248 -5.97 0.52 29.59
N LEU A 249 -5.80 -0.65 30.22
CA LEU A 249 -5.51 -1.91 29.56
C LEU A 249 -6.64 -2.31 28.59
N LYS A 250 -7.91 -2.18 29.00
CA LYS A 250 -9.07 -2.44 28.14
C LYS A 250 -9.01 -1.60 26.86
N SER A 251 -8.74 -0.30 27.00
CA SER A 251 -8.62 0.59 25.85
C SER A 251 -7.45 0.21 24.96
N ALA A 252 -6.30 -0.12 25.53
CA ALA A 252 -5.11 -0.52 24.78
C ALA A 252 -5.30 -1.85 24.03
N LEU A 253 -6.08 -2.79 24.58
CA LEU A 253 -6.35 -4.09 23.97
C LEU A 253 -7.58 -4.12 23.05
N ALA A 254 -8.31 -3.02 22.88
CA ALA A 254 -9.43 -2.95 21.95
C ALA A 254 -9.10 -3.43 20.51
N PRO A 255 -7.89 -3.19 19.95
CA PRO A 255 -7.50 -3.69 18.64
C PRO A 255 -7.16 -5.19 18.58
N LEU A 256 -7.21 -5.94 19.69
CA LEU A 256 -6.78 -7.35 19.73
C LEU A 256 -7.53 -8.22 18.70
N GLY A 257 -8.85 -8.03 18.58
CA GLY A 257 -9.68 -8.75 17.60
C GLY A 257 -9.34 -8.44 16.14
N GLN A 258 -8.67 -7.32 15.86
CA GLN A 258 -8.30 -6.90 14.50
C GLN A 258 -6.95 -7.45 14.04
N GLN A 259 -6.13 -8.02 14.95
CA GLN A 259 -4.78 -8.48 14.60
C GLN A 259 -4.77 -9.61 13.56
N ALA A 260 -5.82 -10.45 13.53
CA ALA A 260 -5.95 -11.49 12.51
C ALA A 260 -6.14 -10.92 11.09
N GLN A 261 -6.94 -9.86 10.95
CA GLN A 261 -7.14 -9.19 9.67
C GLN A 261 -5.87 -8.42 9.27
N ARG A 262 -5.30 -7.64 10.20
CA ARG A 262 -4.06 -6.90 9.98
C ARG A 262 -2.91 -7.81 9.53
N ALA A 263 -2.78 -9.00 10.13
CA ALA A 263 -1.80 -10.00 9.72
C ALA A 263 -2.06 -10.54 8.30
N SER A 264 -3.32 -10.76 7.94
CA SER A 264 -3.70 -11.18 6.58
C SER A 264 -3.34 -10.11 5.54
N ASP A 265 -3.61 -8.84 5.85
CA ASP A 265 -3.33 -7.71 4.96
C ASP A 265 -1.81 -7.49 4.80
N LEU A 266 -1.04 -7.62 5.89
CA LEU A 266 0.41 -7.59 5.87
C LEU A 266 1.00 -8.71 5.01
N LEU A 267 0.52 -9.95 5.17
CA LEU A 267 0.98 -11.08 4.37
C LEU A 267 0.70 -10.87 2.88
N ALA A 268 -0.51 -10.40 2.52
CA ALA A 268 -0.86 -10.11 1.13
C ALA A 268 0.09 -9.06 0.54
N ARG A 269 0.28 -7.93 1.22
CA ARG A 269 1.18 -6.87 0.75
C ARG A 269 2.65 -7.29 0.70
N SER A 270 3.10 -8.08 1.69
CA SER A 270 4.45 -8.67 1.68
C SER A 270 4.64 -9.56 0.46
N THR A 271 3.67 -10.42 0.15
CA THR A 271 3.72 -11.37 -0.98
C THR A 271 3.69 -10.64 -2.31
N ASP A 272 2.79 -9.67 -2.47
CA ASP A 272 2.69 -8.85 -3.68
C ASP A 272 3.97 -8.06 -3.95
N THR A 273 4.54 -7.49 -2.89
CA THR A 273 5.81 -6.76 -2.99
C THR A 273 6.97 -7.69 -3.33
N GLN A 274 7.04 -8.89 -2.73
CA GLN A 274 8.08 -9.87 -3.05
C GLN A 274 7.95 -10.34 -4.51
N ALA A 275 6.75 -10.66 -4.97
CA ALA A 275 6.49 -11.04 -6.36
C ALA A 275 6.85 -9.92 -7.34
N TYR A 276 6.63 -8.66 -6.96
CA TYR A 276 7.10 -7.51 -7.73
C TYR A 276 8.63 -7.49 -7.80
N VAL A 277 9.33 -7.56 -6.66
CA VAL A 277 10.79 -7.54 -6.58
C VAL A 277 11.43 -8.66 -7.41
N ASP A 278 10.87 -9.86 -7.35
CA ASP A 278 11.37 -11.03 -8.08
C ASP A 278 11.20 -10.89 -9.60
N THR A 279 10.19 -10.13 -10.07
CA THR A 279 9.85 -10.03 -11.49
C THR A 279 10.19 -8.70 -12.16
N ARG A 280 10.42 -7.63 -11.39
CA ARG A 280 10.55 -6.25 -11.93
C ARG A 280 11.72 -6.09 -12.90
N ALA A 281 12.86 -6.72 -12.63
CA ALA A 281 14.02 -6.65 -13.51
C ALA A 281 13.74 -7.30 -14.87
N ALA A 282 13.10 -8.49 -14.86
CA ALA A 282 12.70 -9.17 -16.08
C ALA A 282 11.62 -8.38 -16.85
N LYS A 283 10.65 -7.79 -16.15
CA LYS A 283 9.62 -6.91 -16.76
C LYS A 283 10.25 -5.70 -17.44
N LEU A 284 11.22 -5.04 -16.79
CA LEU A 284 11.93 -3.91 -17.38
C LEU A 284 12.73 -4.33 -18.61
N ALA A 285 13.47 -5.44 -18.53
CA ALA A 285 14.25 -5.94 -19.66
C ALA A 285 13.36 -6.28 -20.87
N ALA A 286 12.22 -6.96 -20.62
CA ALA A 286 11.23 -7.25 -21.65
C ALA A 286 10.67 -5.97 -22.27
N PHE A 287 10.31 -4.98 -21.44
CA PHE A 287 9.79 -3.71 -21.93
C PHE A 287 10.83 -2.94 -22.77
N LYS A 288 12.10 -2.89 -22.33
CA LYS A 288 13.21 -2.32 -23.13
C LYS A 288 13.35 -3.01 -24.48
N GLY A 289 13.27 -4.34 -24.51
CA GLY A 289 13.29 -5.14 -25.75
C GLY A 289 12.12 -4.80 -26.68
N SER A 290 10.89 -4.71 -26.14
CA SER A 290 9.71 -4.30 -26.90
C SER A 290 9.85 -2.89 -27.48
N MET A 291 10.33 -1.92 -26.69
CA MET A 291 10.56 -0.56 -27.18
C MET A 291 11.57 -0.53 -28.34
N ALA A 292 12.69 -1.24 -28.21
CA ALA A 292 13.72 -1.29 -29.25
C ALA A 292 13.22 -1.94 -30.55
N SER A 293 12.46 -3.04 -30.42
CA SER A 293 11.82 -3.72 -31.56
C SER A 293 10.82 -2.81 -32.27
N GLU A 294 9.96 -2.15 -31.50
CA GLU A 294 8.94 -1.24 -32.03
C GLU A 294 9.55 -0.02 -32.73
N LEU A 295 10.57 0.61 -32.13
CA LEU A 295 11.31 1.70 -32.76
C LEU A 295 11.97 1.26 -34.07
N SER A 296 12.59 0.07 -34.09
CA SER A 296 13.21 -0.48 -35.30
C SER A 296 12.19 -0.77 -36.39
N SER A 297 10.98 -1.24 -36.03
CA SER A 297 9.86 -1.40 -36.97
C SER A 297 9.44 -0.05 -37.54
N LEU A 298 9.17 0.94 -36.69
CA LEU A 298 8.72 2.26 -37.14
C LEU A 298 9.75 2.96 -38.03
N GLN A 299 11.04 2.85 -37.71
CA GLN A 299 12.13 3.40 -38.53
C GLN A 299 12.22 2.72 -39.89
N ARG A 300 12.03 1.39 -39.95
CA ARG A 300 11.99 0.63 -41.20
C ARG A 300 10.79 1.03 -42.05
N ASP A 301 9.60 1.08 -41.44
CA ASP A 301 8.37 1.44 -42.13
C ASP A 301 8.44 2.89 -42.66
N TYR A 302 8.99 3.81 -41.86
CA TYR A 302 9.25 5.20 -42.27
C TYR A 302 10.23 5.29 -43.44
N SER A 303 11.35 4.54 -43.40
CA SER A 303 12.36 4.55 -44.48
C SER A 303 11.82 3.99 -45.80
N ASN A 304 10.87 3.05 -45.69
CA ASN A 304 10.19 2.44 -46.83
C ASN A 304 9.01 3.26 -47.35
N LEU A 305 8.67 4.39 -46.73
CA LEU A 305 7.58 5.22 -47.20
C LEU A 305 7.81 5.66 -48.66
N PRO A 306 6.76 5.63 -49.49
CA PRO A 306 6.79 6.12 -50.87
C PRO A 306 6.82 7.65 -50.96
N ALA A 307 6.60 8.35 -49.86
CA ALA A 307 6.64 9.81 -49.78
C ALA A 307 7.31 10.26 -48.47
N LYS A 308 8.00 11.39 -48.51
CA LYS A 308 8.73 11.94 -47.35
C LYS A 308 7.78 12.71 -46.44
N ASP A 309 7.88 12.47 -45.14
CA ASP A 309 7.14 13.21 -44.12
C ASP A 309 8.01 13.49 -42.90
N ASP A 310 8.66 14.65 -42.90
CA ASP A 310 9.55 15.07 -41.80
C ASP A 310 8.83 15.15 -40.45
N SER A 311 7.50 15.32 -40.43
CA SER A 311 6.74 15.34 -39.18
C SER A 311 6.72 13.97 -38.49
N ILE A 312 6.62 12.89 -39.28
CA ILE A 312 6.73 11.51 -38.79
C ILE A 312 8.15 11.26 -38.26
N GLY A 313 9.17 11.70 -39.00
CA GLY A 313 10.57 11.57 -38.56
C GLY A 313 10.83 12.26 -37.21
N LYS A 314 10.30 13.47 -37.02
CA LYS A 314 10.40 14.20 -35.73
C LYS A 314 9.69 13.47 -34.58
N ARG A 315 8.53 12.86 -34.86
CA ARG A 315 7.81 12.05 -33.85
C ARG A 315 8.58 10.79 -33.48
N ILE A 316 9.18 10.09 -34.45
CA ILE A 316 10.05 8.93 -34.19
C ILE A 316 11.26 9.34 -33.33
N ALA A 317 11.89 10.48 -33.61
CA ALA A 317 12.97 11.00 -32.78
C ALA A 317 12.50 11.31 -31.34
N SER A 318 11.30 11.89 -31.19
CA SER A 318 10.70 12.17 -29.88
C SER A 318 10.40 10.88 -29.11
N LEU A 319 9.86 9.85 -29.77
CA LEU A 319 9.63 8.53 -29.19
C LEU A 319 10.94 7.83 -28.80
N THR A 320 12.02 8.04 -29.58
CA THR A 320 13.36 7.53 -29.25
C THR A 320 13.89 8.17 -27.96
N ASN A 321 13.75 9.50 -27.82
CA ASN A 321 14.13 10.21 -26.59
C ASN A 321 13.31 9.74 -25.38
N LEU A 322 12.00 9.49 -25.57
CA LEU A 322 11.13 8.92 -24.54
C LEU A 322 11.64 7.53 -24.09
N SER A 323 11.91 6.64 -25.05
CA SER A 323 12.47 5.30 -24.77
C SER A 323 13.81 5.36 -24.02
N GLN A 324 14.69 6.30 -24.37
CA GLN A 324 15.96 6.50 -23.68
C GLN A 324 15.73 7.01 -22.24
N SER A 325 14.82 7.97 -22.06
CA SER A 325 14.46 8.49 -20.73
C SER A 325 13.91 7.38 -19.82
N ILE A 326 12.99 6.56 -20.33
CA ILE A 326 12.47 5.38 -19.62
C ILE A 326 13.62 4.41 -19.31
N GLY A 327 14.52 4.19 -20.26
CA GLY A 327 15.64 3.28 -20.09
C GLY A 327 16.59 3.69 -18.96
N VAL A 328 16.98 4.97 -18.95
CA VAL A 328 17.84 5.58 -17.93
C VAL A 328 17.18 5.58 -16.55
N GLN A 329 15.89 5.89 -16.47
CA GLN A 329 15.13 5.80 -15.21
C GLN A 329 15.18 4.38 -14.63
N GLY A 330 14.96 3.37 -15.48
CA GLY A 330 14.99 1.97 -15.07
C GLY A 330 16.37 1.52 -14.62
N ASP A 331 17.43 1.94 -15.32
CA ASP A 331 18.82 1.63 -14.94
C ASP A 331 19.26 2.35 -13.64
N ALA A 332 18.64 3.48 -13.33
CA ALA A 332 18.83 4.19 -12.07
C ALA A 332 18.00 3.59 -10.90
N GLY A 333 17.26 2.50 -11.13
CA GLY A 333 16.49 1.79 -10.10
C GLY A 333 15.03 2.23 -9.97
N TYR A 334 14.56 3.20 -10.75
CA TYR A 334 13.15 3.65 -10.78
C TYR A 334 12.32 2.78 -11.73
N ILE A 335 12.26 1.48 -11.45
CA ILE A 335 11.66 0.47 -12.31
C ILE A 335 10.14 0.66 -12.40
N HIS A 336 9.46 0.91 -11.27
CA HIS A 336 8.03 1.12 -11.22
C HIS A 336 7.61 2.33 -12.07
N LEU A 337 8.31 3.46 -11.87
CA LEU A 337 8.12 4.67 -12.67
C LEU A 337 8.33 4.38 -14.17
N SER A 338 9.40 3.67 -14.52
CA SER A 338 9.69 3.31 -15.92
C SER A 338 8.59 2.46 -16.56
N LEU A 339 8.11 1.44 -15.84
CA LEU A 339 7.03 0.55 -16.31
C LEU A 339 5.69 1.28 -16.42
N SER A 340 5.42 2.25 -15.54
CA SER A 340 4.19 3.05 -15.59
C SER A 340 4.05 3.87 -16.88
N ARG A 341 5.17 4.20 -17.54
CA ARG A 341 5.22 4.93 -18.81
C ARG A 341 5.06 4.05 -20.05
N SER A 342 4.80 2.75 -19.87
CA SER A 342 4.56 1.82 -20.99
C SER A 342 3.36 2.21 -21.86
N ALA A 343 2.29 2.72 -21.26
CA ALA A 343 1.12 3.21 -21.99
C ALA A 343 1.43 4.47 -22.81
N GLU A 344 2.20 5.41 -22.26
CA GLU A 344 2.67 6.62 -22.96
C GLU A 344 3.45 6.25 -24.22
N PHE A 345 4.46 5.37 -24.08
CA PHE A 345 5.25 4.87 -25.19
C PHE A 345 4.37 4.17 -26.25
N SER A 346 3.51 3.25 -25.81
CA SER A 346 2.69 2.45 -26.72
C SER A 346 1.67 3.30 -27.49
N SER A 347 1.10 4.31 -26.84
CA SER A 347 0.17 5.26 -27.46
C SER A 347 0.86 6.09 -28.55
N GLU A 348 2.05 6.64 -28.26
CA GLU A 348 2.80 7.43 -29.25
C GLU A 348 3.28 6.55 -30.42
N ALA A 349 3.76 5.32 -30.13
CA ALA A 349 4.14 4.36 -31.17
C ALA A 349 2.96 4.00 -32.10
N THR A 350 1.79 3.78 -31.53
CA THR A 350 0.55 3.51 -32.29
C THR A 350 0.17 4.72 -33.15
N SER A 351 0.25 5.94 -32.59
CA SER A 351 -0.04 7.18 -33.33
C SER A 351 0.88 7.34 -34.54
N ILE A 352 2.19 7.11 -34.36
CA ILE A 352 3.17 7.14 -35.44
C ILE A 352 2.85 6.08 -36.50
N ARG A 353 2.52 4.84 -36.10
CA ARG A 353 2.15 3.76 -37.03
C ARG A 353 0.90 4.11 -37.85
N THR A 354 -0.09 4.73 -37.23
CA THR A 354 -1.28 5.23 -37.94
C THR A 354 -0.90 6.30 -38.97
N LEU A 355 -0.02 7.24 -38.63
CA LEU A 355 0.46 8.26 -39.57
C LEU A 355 1.25 7.65 -40.75
N ILE A 356 2.13 6.68 -40.48
CA ILE A 356 2.87 5.94 -41.52
C ILE A 356 1.88 5.22 -42.46
N THR A 357 0.90 4.51 -41.90
CA THR A 357 -0.11 3.79 -42.68
C THR A 357 -0.93 4.75 -43.55
N ALA A 358 -1.36 5.88 -42.99
CA ALA A 358 -2.11 6.90 -43.71
C ALA A 358 -1.29 7.53 -44.84
N SER A 359 -0.02 7.85 -44.61
CA SER A 359 0.90 8.40 -45.61
C SER A 359 1.13 7.41 -46.76
N SER A 360 1.40 6.14 -46.43
CA SER A 360 1.55 5.06 -47.41
C SER A 360 0.29 4.84 -48.24
N SER A 361 -0.89 4.82 -47.60
CA SER A 361 -2.18 4.66 -48.30
C SER A 361 -2.47 5.84 -49.24
N ASN A 362 -2.17 7.07 -48.80
CA ASN A 362 -2.34 8.26 -49.63
C ASN A 362 -1.48 8.23 -50.90
N ALA A 363 -0.23 7.82 -50.78
CA ALA A 363 0.67 7.65 -51.92
C ALA A 363 0.21 6.52 -52.85
N ALA A 364 -0.21 5.37 -52.29
CA ALA A 364 -0.73 4.25 -53.08
C ALA A 364 -2.01 4.62 -53.85
N ALA A 365 -2.92 5.38 -53.23
CA ALA A 365 -4.11 5.89 -53.89
C ALA A 365 -3.76 6.85 -55.05
N LEU A 366 -2.77 7.73 -54.85
CA LEU A 366 -2.28 8.60 -55.93
C LEU A 366 -1.66 7.78 -57.07
N GLN A 367 -0.82 6.79 -56.76
CA GLN A 367 -0.24 5.89 -57.77
C GLN A 367 -1.32 5.19 -58.58
N LYS A 368 -2.35 4.67 -57.92
CA LYS A 368 -3.49 4.05 -58.61
C LYS A 368 -4.20 5.02 -59.55
N SER A 369 -4.49 6.25 -59.11
CA SER A 369 -5.11 7.27 -59.98
C SER A 369 -4.22 7.64 -61.17
N VAL A 370 -2.90 7.69 -60.97
CA VAL A 370 -1.92 7.92 -62.04
C VAL A 370 -1.94 6.78 -63.06
N ASP A 371 -2.00 5.53 -62.60
CA ASP A 371 -2.03 4.34 -63.48
C ASP A 371 -3.36 4.23 -64.25
N GLU A 372 -4.49 4.53 -63.60
CA GLU A 372 -5.81 4.58 -64.24
C GLU A 372 -5.87 5.64 -65.34
N LEU A 373 -5.35 6.85 -65.07
CA LEU A 373 -5.27 7.92 -66.06
C LEU A 373 -4.35 7.55 -67.23
N ASP A 374 -3.24 6.86 -66.98
CA ASP A 374 -2.35 6.36 -68.03
C ASP A 374 -3.09 5.43 -69.00
N VAL A 375 -3.81 4.44 -68.45
CA VAL A 375 -4.62 3.51 -69.25
C VAL A 375 -5.68 4.25 -70.05
N LYS A 376 -6.32 5.27 -69.47
CA LYS A 376 -7.33 6.09 -70.13
C LYS A 376 -6.75 6.91 -71.28
N ILE A 377 -5.59 7.53 -71.09
CA ILE A 377 -4.86 8.24 -72.15
C ILE A 377 -4.57 7.28 -73.30
N GLN A 378 -4.04 6.09 -73.02
CA GLN A 378 -3.72 5.09 -74.05
C GLN A 378 -4.96 4.67 -74.85
N LYS A 379 -6.08 4.41 -74.18
CA LYS A 379 -7.35 4.04 -74.84
C LYS A 379 -7.94 5.17 -75.69
N SER A 380 -7.73 6.43 -75.29
CA SER A 380 -8.28 7.60 -75.97
C SER A 380 -7.57 7.93 -77.29
N SER A 381 -6.44 7.27 -77.59
CA SER A 381 -5.67 7.47 -78.83
C SER A 381 -6.48 7.23 -80.09
N ALA A 382 -7.38 6.24 -80.06
CA ALA A 382 -8.30 5.93 -81.15
C ALA A 382 -9.34 7.04 -81.42
N THR A 383 -9.63 7.88 -80.43
CA THR A 383 -10.67 8.93 -80.50
C THR A 383 -10.08 10.32 -80.74
N LEU A 384 -8.96 10.66 -80.08
CA LEU A 384 -8.40 12.01 -80.08
C LEU A 384 -7.18 12.20 -81.00
N GLY A 385 -6.56 11.10 -81.45
CA GLY A 385 -5.30 11.13 -82.18
C GLY A 385 -4.09 11.52 -81.32
N ASN A 386 -2.90 11.08 -81.74
CA ASN A 386 -1.68 11.20 -80.93
C ASN A 386 -1.23 12.64 -80.65
N GLY A 387 -1.53 13.59 -81.55
CA GLY A 387 -1.15 15.00 -81.38
C GLY A 387 -1.86 15.67 -80.21
N THR A 388 -3.14 15.38 -80.02
CA THR A 388 -3.98 15.94 -78.93
C THR A 388 -3.62 15.33 -77.57
N LEU A 389 -3.14 14.09 -77.53
CA LEU A 389 -2.76 13.38 -76.31
C LEU A 389 -1.35 13.70 -75.80
N GLY A 390 -0.46 14.23 -76.65
CA GLY A 390 0.93 14.52 -76.30
C GLY A 390 1.11 15.31 -74.99
N PRO A 391 0.37 16.43 -74.78
CA PRO A 391 0.43 17.19 -73.53
C PRO A 391 -0.01 16.42 -72.29
N TYR A 392 -1.03 15.56 -72.40
CA TYR A 392 -1.51 14.73 -71.28
C TYR A 392 -0.47 13.67 -70.89
N SER A 393 0.10 12.97 -71.87
CA SER A 393 1.16 11.97 -71.65
C SER A 393 2.41 12.59 -71.03
N LEU A 394 2.79 13.81 -71.47
CA LEU A 394 3.93 14.54 -70.92
C LEU A 394 3.68 14.90 -69.44
N ASN A 395 2.53 15.51 -69.14
CA ASN A 395 2.18 15.90 -67.77
C ASN A 395 2.09 14.70 -66.83
N LEU A 396 1.49 13.60 -67.29
CA LEU A 396 1.43 12.37 -66.50
C LEU A 396 2.82 11.77 -66.26
N SER A 397 3.72 11.82 -67.25
CA SER A 397 5.11 11.37 -67.10
C SER A 397 5.89 12.21 -66.07
N ILE A 398 5.64 13.52 -66.02
CA ILE A 398 6.20 14.41 -64.99
C ILE A 398 5.70 14.01 -63.60
N ILE A 399 4.40 13.75 -63.44
CA ILE A 399 3.81 13.31 -62.17
C ILE A 399 4.38 11.95 -61.74
N LYS A 400 4.47 10.97 -62.66
CA LYS A 400 5.12 9.67 -62.42
C LYS A 400 6.57 9.84 -61.96
N GLY A 401 7.33 10.72 -62.61
CA GLY A 401 8.71 11.03 -62.22
C GLY A 401 8.81 11.64 -60.81
N LYS A 402 7.93 12.58 -60.48
CA LYS A 402 7.86 13.17 -59.12
C LYS A 402 7.51 12.12 -58.07
N LEU A 403 6.55 11.24 -58.35
CA LEU A 403 6.11 10.17 -57.44
C LEU A 403 7.22 9.13 -57.20
N ALA A 404 7.95 8.74 -58.25
CA ALA A 404 9.12 7.86 -58.14
C ALA A 404 10.25 8.49 -57.31
N GLY A 405 10.35 9.82 -57.29
CA GLY A 405 11.33 10.59 -56.51
C GLY A 405 11.05 10.70 -55.01
N LYS A 406 10.03 10.00 -54.48
CA LYS A 406 9.56 10.11 -53.09
C LYS A 406 9.27 11.55 -52.68
N PRO A 407 8.19 12.15 -53.23
CA PRO A 407 7.87 13.54 -53.00
C PRO A 407 7.46 13.76 -51.54
N ASP A 408 7.50 15.01 -51.09
CA ASP A 408 7.05 15.35 -49.73
C ASP A 408 5.53 15.15 -49.60
N ALA A 409 5.05 14.84 -48.39
CA ALA A 409 3.65 14.56 -48.11
C ALA A 409 2.71 15.69 -48.54
N SER A 410 3.13 16.96 -48.40
CA SER A 410 2.40 18.13 -48.88
C SER A 410 2.22 18.10 -50.41
N SER A 411 3.23 17.62 -51.14
CA SER A 411 3.22 17.52 -52.60
C SER A 411 2.28 16.43 -53.11
N ILE A 412 2.00 15.37 -52.33
CA ILE A 412 1.02 14.32 -52.70
C ILE A 412 -0.35 14.93 -52.95
N SER A 413 -0.80 15.84 -52.07
CA SER A 413 -2.10 16.48 -52.21
C SER A 413 -2.21 17.33 -53.47
N ALA A 414 -1.15 18.09 -53.78
CA ALA A 414 -1.06 18.89 -55.00
C ALA A 414 -1.04 18.00 -56.25
N MET A 415 -0.24 16.94 -56.27
CA MET A 415 -0.21 15.99 -57.40
C MET A 415 -1.55 15.28 -57.59
N ARG A 416 -2.28 14.95 -56.52
CA ARG A 416 -3.63 14.37 -56.64
C ARG A 416 -4.59 15.34 -57.32
N ALA A 417 -4.51 16.63 -57.01
CA ALA A 417 -5.29 17.66 -57.69
C ALA A 417 -4.86 17.80 -59.17
N GLU A 418 -3.55 17.76 -59.47
CA GLU A 418 -3.04 17.77 -60.84
C GLU A 418 -3.56 16.57 -61.66
N VAL A 419 -3.52 15.35 -61.10
CA VAL A 419 -4.04 14.13 -61.75
C VAL A 419 -5.55 14.25 -62.01
N SER A 420 -6.33 14.72 -61.04
CA SER A 420 -7.76 14.90 -61.21
C SER A 420 -8.11 15.97 -62.26
N ALA A 421 -7.35 17.07 -62.31
CA ALA A 421 -7.52 18.10 -63.32
C ALA A 421 -7.18 17.60 -64.73
N LEU A 422 -6.10 16.82 -64.87
CA LEU A 422 -5.73 16.16 -66.12
C LEU A 422 -6.82 15.19 -66.58
N ASP A 423 -7.33 14.36 -65.67
CA ASP A 423 -8.40 13.40 -65.98
C ASP A 423 -9.69 14.09 -66.43
N SER A 424 -10.14 15.11 -65.71
CA SER A 424 -11.33 15.89 -66.08
C SER A 424 -11.16 16.64 -67.41
N SER A 425 -9.97 17.17 -67.68
CA SER A 425 -9.66 17.83 -68.95
C SER A 425 -9.66 16.83 -70.11
N LEU A 426 -9.10 15.63 -69.89
CA LEU A 426 -9.11 14.55 -70.88
C LEU A 426 -10.56 14.12 -71.20
N ASP A 427 -11.40 13.95 -70.19
CA ASP A 427 -12.82 13.61 -70.39
C ASP A 427 -13.55 14.64 -71.25
N LYS A 428 -13.34 15.93 -71.00
CA LYS A 428 -13.94 16.99 -71.81
C LYS A 428 -13.53 16.89 -73.28
N GLN A 429 -12.25 16.61 -73.54
CA GLN A 429 -11.74 16.43 -74.90
C GLN A 429 -12.36 15.20 -75.58
N ILE A 430 -12.43 14.06 -74.87
CA ILE A 430 -13.06 12.83 -75.39
C ILE A 430 -14.52 13.08 -75.78
N VAL A 431 -15.29 13.73 -74.89
CA VAL A 431 -16.70 14.08 -75.14
C VAL A 431 -16.82 15.04 -76.32
N GLN A 432 -15.99 16.09 -76.38
CA GLN A 432 -16.02 17.05 -77.48
C GLN A 432 -15.71 16.38 -78.83
N ALA A 433 -14.67 15.55 -78.90
CA ALA A 433 -14.34 14.82 -80.13
C ALA A 433 -15.41 13.82 -80.55
N SER A 434 -16.11 13.20 -79.58
CA SER A 434 -17.23 12.30 -79.84
C SER A 434 -18.46 13.03 -80.39
N LEU A 435 -18.69 14.28 -79.96
CA LEU A 435 -19.79 15.13 -80.45
C LEU A 435 -19.49 15.76 -81.82
N GLU A 436 -18.22 16.07 -82.11
CA GLU A 436 -17.79 16.66 -83.39
C GLU A 436 -17.74 15.66 -84.55
N GLY A 437 -17.98 14.36 -84.32
CA GLY A 437 -18.10 13.35 -85.38
C GLY A 437 -16.83 13.14 -86.22
N LYS A 438 -15.67 13.57 -85.74
CA LYS A 438 -14.39 13.41 -86.43
C LYS A 438 -13.92 11.96 -86.32
N SER A 439 -14.15 11.20 -87.40
CA SER A 439 -13.44 9.94 -87.65
C SER A 439 -11.93 10.23 -87.81
N PRO A 440 -11.02 9.35 -87.37
CA PRO A 440 -9.58 9.64 -87.35
C PRO A 440 -9.07 9.87 -88.77
N SER A 441 -8.58 11.08 -89.07
CA SER A 441 -7.87 11.36 -90.31
C SER A 441 -6.58 10.54 -90.34
N ALA A 442 -6.44 9.70 -91.38
CA ALA A 442 -5.27 8.89 -91.66
C ALA A 442 -3.96 9.71 -91.65
N PRO A 443 -2.81 9.11 -91.30
CA PRO A 443 -1.55 9.82 -91.17
C PRO A 443 -1.08 10.32 -92.55
N SER A 444 -1.11 11.64 -92.76
CA SER A 444 -0.42 12.26 -93.87
C SER A 444 1.08 12.25 -93.58
N SER A 445 1.80 11.38 -94.28
CA SER A 445 3.25 11.44 -94.45
C SER A 445 3.64 12.77 -95.11
N GLY A 446 3.99 13.76 -94.29
CA GLY A 446 4.47 15.07 -94.71
C GLY A 446 5.84 15.35 -94.13
N CYS A 447 6.87 15.12 -94.94
CA CYS A 447 8.26 15.49 -94.69
C CYS A 447 8.38 17.03 -94.66
N ALA A 448 8.83 17.62 -93.55
CA ALA A 448 9.44 18.96 -93.54
C ALA A 448 10.31 19.19 -92.28
N LEU A 449 11.51 19.71 -92.55
CA LEU A 449 12.65 20.01 -91.69
C LEU A 449 12.42 21.18 -90.69
N PRO A 450 13.35 21.42 -89.74
CA PRO A 450 13.12 22.10 -88.47
C PRO A 450 13.31 23.62 -88.56
N ILE A 451 12.57 24.35 -87.72
CA ILE A 451 12.88 25.74 -87.36
C ILE A 451 13.12 25.76 -85.86
N GLY A 452 14.36 26.12 -85.49
CA GLY A 452 14.78 26.25 -84.11
C GLY A 452 14.12 27.44 -83.41
N PHE A 453 13.89 27.28 -82.11
CA PHE A 453 13.72 28.40 -81.19
C PHE A 453 14.39 28.08 -79.85
N ILE A 454 15.62 28.61 -79.74
CA ILE A 454 16.17 29.44 -78.67
C ILE A 454 15.73 29.13 -77.22
N SER A 455 16.75 28.72 -76.46
CA SER A 455 16.84 28.79 -75.00
C SER A 455 16.40 30.14 -74.43
N LEU A 456 15.60 30.12 -73.36
CA LEU A 456 15.70 31.15 -72.33
C LEU A 456 15.80 30.49 -70.95
N VAL A 457 17.05 30.29 -70.53
CA VAL A 457 17.43 30.21 -69.13
C VAL A 457 17.23 31.61 -68.54
N ALA A 458 16.37 31.75 -67.54
CA ALA A 458 16.34 32.93 -66.68
C ALA A 458 16.62 32.49 -65.24
N LEU A 459 17.87 32.70 -64.83
CA LEU A 459 18.28 32.85 -63.44
C LEU A 459 17.41 33.95 -62.79
N PHE A 460 16.89 33.67 -61.60
CA PHE A 460 16.73 34.70 -60.57
C PHE A 460 17.45 34.21 -59.31
N ALA A 461 18.57 34.87 -59.02
CA ALA A 461 19.25 34.82 -57.75
C ALA A 461 19.41 36.25 -57.23
N PHE A 462 19.34 36.35 -55.89
CA PHE A 462 19.67 37.47 -55.00
C PHE A 462 18.62 38.56 -54.71
N ALA A 463 18.13 38.51 -53.46
CA ALA A 463 18.30 39.62 -52.53
C ALA A 463 18.49 39.10 -51.10
N SER A 464 19.69 39.32 -50.56
CA SER A 464 20.01 39.23 -49.13
C SER A 464 20.02 40.62 -48.50
N LYS A 465 19.81 40.68 -47.18
CA LYS A 465 19.92 41.80 -46.20
C LYS A 465 18.63 42.58 -45.96
N ARG A 466 17.94 42.29 -44.85
CA ARG A 466 18.35 42.64 -43.48
C ARG A 466 17.91 41.57 -42.50
#